data_AF-L8WR30-F1
#
_entry.id   AF-L8WR30-F1
#
_cell.length_a   1.000
_cell.length_b   1.000
_cell.length_c   1.000
_cell.angle_alpha   90.00
_cell.angle_beta   90.00
_cell.angle_gamma   90.00
#
_symmetry.space_group_name_H-M   'P 1'
#
loop_
_entity.id
_entity.type
_entity.pdbx_description
1 polymer ?
#
loop_
_entity_poly.entity_id
_entity_poly.type
_entity_poly.pdbx_seq_one_letter_code
_entity_poly.pdbx_strand_id
1 'polypeptide(L)'
;MPSPSPGSGLKRARSDTAGSGTTSPKRANSEVEVGQDIGDGGHATPDLGIDEYMRLQDAHQEEDIGLASIPAMENGDHLTGAEQFTMVTNLCKMPLETGATWYIVSIDWIRRWEAATGATPSKDYANITISSLGPVDNSPIVHPGSQRLLPDLELNADYQIVPDAAWDKFVQWYGQPQISLPREVITYSNETRVEVYPPVFRVYPLLPSTLAPSHVEISSLDNLSTLAARAAASIQLTDTNYRVWNLPATTNVDNGIRPTDIVRGSLLLIPSDSKVRISDFIKISDILPRLSLSSPILLLMMR
;
A
#
# COMPACT_ATOMS: atom_id res chain seq x y z
N MET A 1 -56.14 23.10 -19.47
CA MET A 1 -56.71 21.88 -18.86
C MET A 1 -56.13 20.67 -19.57
N PRO A 2 -55.72 19.60 -18.88
CA PRO A 2 -54.66 19.57 -17.88
C PRO A 2 -53.52 18.58 -18.23
N SER A 3 -52.46 18.69 -17.44
CA SER A 3 -51.17 17.99 -17.41
C SER A 3 -51.24 16.50 -17.05
N PRO A 4 -50.11 15.77 -17.14
CA PRO A 4 -49.83 14.73 -16.14
C PRO A 4 -48.46 14.93 -15.45
N SER A 5 -48.47 14.71 -14.14
CA SER A 5 -47.30 14.48 -13.27
C SER A 5 -47.59 13.22 -12.41
N PRO A 6 -46.71 12.78 -11.49
CA PRO A 6 -45.95 11.54 -11.65
C PRO A 6 -46.41 10.41 -10.73
N GLY A 7 -46.00 9.18 -11.05
CA GLY A 7 -46.23 8.00 -10.23
C GLY A 7 -45.31 7.95 -9.00
N SER A 8 -45.92 7.77 -7.82
CA SER A 8 -45.24 7.33 -6.60
C SER A 8 -46.19 6.43 -5.79
N GLY A 9 -45.62 5.49 -5.02
CA GLY A 9 -46.29 4.93 -3.85
C GLY A 9 -46.69 3.46 -3.95
N LEU A 10 -45.73 2.58 -3.64
CA LEU A 10 -45.94 1.17 -3.35
C LEU A 10 -46.84 0.97 -2.11
N LYS A 11 -47.74 -0.01 -2.21
CA LYS A 11 -48.70 -0.46 -1.21
C LYS A 11 -48.04 -1.05 0.03
N ARG A 12 -48.56 -0.68 1.21
CA ARG A 12 -48.44 -1.44 2.46
C ARG A 12 -49.35 -2.66 2.42
N ALA A 13 -48.86 -3.78 2.94
CA ALA A 13 -49.68 -4.80 3.61
C ALA A 13 -48.94 -5.27 4.87
N ARG A 14 -49.66 -5.25 5.99
CA ARG A 14 -49.27 -5.71 7.34
C ARG A 14 -49.61 -7.19 7.49
N SER A 15 -48.84 -7.91 8.31
CA SER A 15 -49.25 -8.75 9.48
C SER A 15 -48.01 -9.52 9.94
N ASP A 16 -47.38 -9.21 11.07
CA ASP A 16 -47.75 -9.49 12.48
C ASP A 16 -47.97 -10.98 12.79
N THR A 17 -47.11 -11.53 13.67
CA THR A 17 -47.38 -12.32 14.91
C THR A 17 -46.09 -13.09 15.24
N ALA A 18 -45.23 -12.60 16.14
CA ALA A 18 -45.22 -12.73 17.61
C ALA A 18 -44.68 -14.07 18.14
N GLY A 19 -43.79 -14.01 19.14
CA GLY A 19 -43.43 -15.19 19.94
C GLY A 19 -42.07 -15.12 20.64
N SER A 20 -42.03 -14.46 21.80
CA SER A 20 -40.95 -14.33 22.77
C SER A 20 -40.30 -15.63 23.29
N GLY A 21 -39.13 -15.48 23.95
CA GLY A 21 -38.69 -16.37 25.04
C GLY A 21 -37.24 -16.83 24.92
N THR A 22 -36.24 -16.06 25.33
CA THR A 22 -35.60 -16.04 26.67
C THR A 22 -34.78 -17.30 27.07
N THR A 23 -33.59 -17.00 27.58
CA THR A 23 -32.77 -17.70 28.60
C THR A 23 -31.69 -18.70 28.16
N SER A 24 -30.46 -18.34 28.55
CA SER A 24 -29.34 -19.27 28.80
C SER A 24 -29.65 -20.22 29.97
N PRO A 25 -28.90 -21.32 30.07
CA PRO A 25 -28.33 -21.64 31.38
C PRO A 25 -26.85 -22.06 31.38
N LYS A 26 -26.40 -22.09 32.63
CA LYS A 26 -25.07 -22.18 33.22
C LYS A 26 -24.69 -23.66 33.51
N ARG A 27 -23.38 -23.88 33.65
CA ARG A 27 -22.64 -25.01 34.28
C ARG A 27 -23.47 -26.00 35.15
N ALA A 28 -23.14 -27.30 35.07
CA ALA A 28 -22.38 -28.03 36.11
C ALA A 28 -22.56 -29.57 36.02
N ASN A 29 -21.46 -30.26 36.35
CA ASN A 29 -21.33 -31.51 37.12
C ASN A 29 -21.96 -32.83 36.63
N SER A 30 -21.11 -33.86 36.56
CA SER A 30 -21.50 -35.23 36.90
C SER A 30 -20.28 -35.97 37.46
N GLU A 31 -20.32 -36.18 38.76
CA GLU A 31 -19.57 -37.20 39.50
C GLU A 31 -20.01 -38.59 39.04
N VAL A 32 -19.08 -39.54 38.99
CA VAL A 32 -19.36 -40.95 39.31
C VAL A 32 -18.17 -41.49 40.10
N GLU A 33 -18.39 -41.70 41.40
CA GLU A 33 -17.61 -42.54 42.28
C GLU A 33 -17.93 -44.02 42.08
N VAL A 34 -16.99 -44.85 42.52
CA VAL A 34 -17.13 -46.10 43.30
C VAL A 34 -16.37 -47.27 42.69
N GLY A 35 -15.38 -47.75 43.45
CA GLY A 35 -14.78 -49.06 43.29
C GLY A 35 -13.40 -49.20 43.94
N GLN A 36 -13.33 -49.12 45.27
CA GLN A 36 -12.17 -49.59 46.05
C GLN A 36 -12.08 -51.12 45.99
N ASP A 37 -10.87 -51.66 45.83
CA ASP A 37 -10.43 -52.77 46.68
C ASP A 37 -8.89 -52.78 46.84
N ILE A 38 -8.46 -53.10 48.06
CA ILE A 38 -7.08 -53.04 48.56
C ILE A 38 -6.48 -54.46 48.52
N GLY A 39 -5.28 -54.59 47.97
CA GLY A 39 -4.48 -55.82 48.01
C GLY A 39 -3.00 -55.51 48.10
N ASP A 40 -2.47 -55.73 49.29
CA ASP A 40 -1.08 -55.60 49.77
C ASP A 40 -0.09 -56.49 49.00
N GLY A 41 1.15 -56.01 48.84
CA GLY A 41 2.22 -56.70 48.11
C GLY A 41 3.45 -55.83 47.92
N GLY A 42 4.31 -55.77 48.94
CA GLY A 42 5.51 -54.95 48.97
C GLY A 42 6.50 -55.23 47.84
N HIS A 43 7.11 -54.15 47.34
CA HIS A 43 8.43 -54.20 46.71
C HIS A 43 9.25 -53.01 47.21
N ALA A 44 10.35 -53.33 47.86
CA ALA A 44 11.36 -52.39 48.32
C ALA A 44 11.91 -51.59 47.14
N THR A 45 11.89 -50.26 47.25
CA THR A 45 12.72 -49.38 46.43
C THR A 45 14.19 -49.60 46.81
N PRO A 46 15.10 -49.91 45.88
CA PRO A 46 16.52 -49.84 46.17
C PRO A 46 16.88 -48.37 46.35
N ASP A 47 17.50 -48.07 47.48
CA ASP A 47 18.27 -46.85 47.74
C ASP A 47 19.36 -46.73 46.67
N LEU A 48 19.09 -45.96 45.62
CA LEU A 48 20.09 -45.63 44.61
C LEU A 48 21.02 -44.59 45.24
N GLY A 49 22.16 -45.09 45.73
CA GLY A 49 23.24 -44.28 46.27
C GLY A 49 23.65 -43.17 45.31
N ILE A 50 24.05 -42.04 45.90
CA ILE A 50 24.48 -40.79 45.27
C ILE A 50 25.50 -40.99 44.13
N ASP A 51 26.23 -42.11 44.14
CA ASP A 51 27.25 -42.48 43.15
C ASP A 51 26.66 -42.81 41.75
N GLU A 52 25.42 -43.32 41.68
CA GLU A 52 24.74 -43.60 40.40
C GLU A 52 24.24 -42.31 39.72
N TYR A 53 23.86 -41.31 40.53
CA TYR A 53 23.42 -40.00 40.06
C TYR A 53 24.59 -39.17 39.49
N MET A 54 25.78 -39.26 40.11
CA MET A 54 27.00 -38.63 39.60
C MET A 54 27.46 -39.25 38.27
N ARG A 55 27.23 -40.55 38.05
CA ARG A 55 27.59 -41.25 36.81
C ARG A 55 26.73 -40.87 35.61
N LEU A 56 25.46 -40.52 35.83
CA LEU A 56 24.56 -40.08 34.77
C LEU A 56 24.81 -38.61 34.36
N GLN A 57 25.39 -37.80 35.24
CA GLN A 57 25.73 -36.41 34.94
C GLN A 57 27.04 -36.28 34.15
N ASP A 58 28.01 -37.19 34.35
CA ASP A 58 29.25 -37.26 33.57
C ASP A 58 29.06 -37.79 32.12
N ALA A 59 27.86 -38.28 31.78
CA ALA A 59 27.52 -38.71 30.42
C ALA A 59 26.74 -37.66 29.61
N HIS A 60 26.40 -36.52 30.22
CA HIS A 60 25.85 -35.36 29.54
C HIS A 60 26.89 -34.25 29.51
N GLN A 61 27.83 -34.40 28.57
CA GLN A 61 28.69 -33.30 28.15
C GLN A 61 27.78 -32.15 27.72
N GLU A 62 27.79 -31.08 28.52
CA GLU A 62 27.24 -29.79 28.17
C GLU A 62 27.89 -29.35 26.84
N GLU A 63 27.18 -29.52 25.73
CA GLU A 63 27.46 -28.73 24.54
C GLU A 63 27.11 -27.27 24.90
N ASP A 64 28.15 -26.58 25.35
CA ASP A 64 28.26 -25.13 25.39
C ASP A 64 27.56 -24.57 24.14
N ILE A 65 26.47 -23.83 24.34
CA ILE A 65 25.79 -23.05 23.30
C ILE A 65 26.68 -21.84 23.03
N GLY A 66 27.88 -22.12 22.55
CA GLY A 66 28.90 -21.17 22.20
C GLY A 66 28.36 -20.29 21.10
N LEU A 67 28.40 -18.99 21.35
CA LEU A 67 28.04 -17.89 20.45
C LEU A 67 28.97 -17.78 19.22
N ALA A 68 29.45 -18.90 18.69
CA ALA A 68 30.42 -18.99 17.62
C ALA A 68 30.19 -20.24 16.77
N SER A 69 29.14 -20.19 15.93
CA SER A 69 29.09 -20.83 14.60
C SER A 69 27.78 -20.42 13.93
N ILE A 70 27.63 -19.14 13.60
CA ILE A 70 26.87 -18.84 12.37
C ILE A 70 27.77 -19.41 11.27
N PRO A 71 27.35 -20.45 10.52
CA PRO A 71 28.13 -20.85 9.37
C PRO A 71 28.20 -19.60 8.50
N ALA A 72 29.40 -19.09 8.30
CA ALA A 72 29.65 -18.13 7.24
C ALA A 72 29.16 -18.83 5.97
N MET A 73 27.97 -18.43 5.50
CA MET A 73 27.41 -18.83 4.21
C MET A 73 28.23 -18.15 3.13
N GLU A 74 29.51 -18.51 3.04
CA GLU A 74 30.36 -18.27 1.89
C GLU A 74 30.46 -19.58 1.14
N ASN A 75 29.44 -19.83 0.32
CA ASN A 75 29.55 -20.34 -1.05
C ASN A 75 28.16 -20.24 -1.68
N GLY A 76 28.07 -19.44 -2.74
CA GLY A 76 26.83 -19.02 -3.39
C GLY A 76 26.12 -20.14 -4.13
N ASP A 77 25.27 -20.88 -3.42
CA ASP A 77 24.22 -21.70 -3.99
C ASP A 77 22.88 -20.99 -3.85
N HIS A 78 22.19 -20.83 -4.99
CA HIS A 78 20.91 -20.15 -5.13
C HIS A 78 19.87 -20.68 -4.13
N LEU A 79 19.27 -19.78 -3.35
CA LEU A 79 18.06 -20.05 -2.57
C LEU A 79 17.05 -20.83 -3.41
N THR A 80 16.50 -21.90 -2.84
CA THR A 80 15.39 -22.64 -3.43
C THR A 80 14.17 -21.73 -3.57
N GLY A 81 13.21 -22.12 -4.41
CA GLY A 81 12.01 -21.30 -4.61
C GLY A 81 11.19 -21.07 -3.35
N ALA A 82 11.01 -22.10 -2.53
CA ALA A 82 10.32 -21.97 -1.25
C ALA A 82 11.04 -20.99 -0.30
N GLU A 83 12.39 -21.00 -0.29
CA GLU A 83 13.17 -20.07 0.52
C GLU A 83 13.10 -18.63 -0.01
N GLN A 84 13.16 -18.43 -1.33
CA GLN A 84 12.96 -17.11 -1.93
C GLN A 84 11.57 -16.55 -1.61
N PHE A 85 10.53 -17.37 -1.74
CA PHE A 85 9.17 -16.98 -1.38
C PHE A 85 9.06 -16.60 0.10
N THR A 86 9.64 -17.42 0.98
CA THR A 86 9.65 -17.16 2.44
C THR A 86 10.37 -15.86 2.76
N MET A 87 11.53 -15.62 2.14
CA MET A 87 12.33 -14.41 2.33
C MET A 87 11.54 -13.16 1.92
N VAL A 88 11.00 -13.13 0.70
CA VAL A 88 10.20 -11.99 0.20
C VAL A 88 8.94 -11.79 1.06
N THR A 89 8.24 -12.87 1.41
CA THR A 89 7.06 -12.80 2.29
C THR A 89 7.40 -12.17 3.65
N ASN A 90 8.56 -12.48 4.22
CA ASN A 90 8.99 -11.88 5.47
C ASN A 90 9.40 -10.42 5.33
N LEU A 91 10.07 -10.06 4.22
CA LEU A 91 10.39 -8.66 3.92
C LEU A 91 9.12 -7.82 3.77
N CYS A 92 8.09 -8.33 3.09
CA CYS A 92 6.81 -7.63 2.92
C CYS A 92 6.02 -7.41 4.22
N LYS A 93 6.41 -8.01 5.35
CA LYS A 93 5.82 -7.75 6.69
C LYS A 93 6.45 -6.55 7.38
N MET A 94 7.51 -5.96 6.83
CA MET A 94 8.13 -4.78 7.41
C MET A 94 7.13 -3.62 7.50
N PRO A 95 7.18 -2.83 8.58
CA PRO A 95 6.28 -1.69 8.73
C PRO A 95 6.54 -0.62 7.66
N LEU A 96 5.49 0.12 7.32
CA LEU A 96 5.62 1.28 6.45
C LEU A 96 6.23 2.45 7.23
N GLU A 97 7.40 2.91 6.79
CA GLU A 97 8.08 4.08 7.35
C GLU A 97 7.95 5.27 6.40
N THR A 98 7.46 6.41 6.89
CA THR A 98 7.28 7.62 6.07
C THR A 98 8.60 8.05 5.41
N GLY A 99 8.57 8.28 4.10
CA GLY A 99 9.73 8.60 3.27
C GLY A 99 10.48 7.38 2.73
N ALA A 100 10.16 6.16 3.16
CA ALA A 100 10.74 4.95 2.59
C ALA A 100 10.26 4.72 1.16
N THR A 101 11.08 4.03 0.36
CA THR A 101 10.75 3.65 -1.01
C THR A 101 10.24 2.22 -1.07
N TRP A 102 9.15 2.03 -1.80
CA TRP A 102 8.52 0.74 -2.10
C TRP A 102 8.32 0.63 -3.61
N TYR A 103 8.13 -0.57 -4.15
CA TYR A 103 8.04 -0.80 -5.60
C TYR A 103 6.75 -1.48 -5.97
N ILE A 104 6.15 -1.01 -7.06
CA ILE A 104 5.01 -1.65 -7.68
C ILE A 104 5.48 -2.76 -8.62
N VAL A 105 4.85 -3.93 -8.49
CA VAL A 105 5.11 -5.11 -9.31
C VAL A 105 3.81 -5.61 -9.91
N SER A 106 3.79 -5.83 -11.22
CA SER A 106 2.63 -6.42 -11.91
C SER A 106 2.23 -7.75 -11.29
N ILE A 107 0.93 -7.95 -11.08
CA ILE A 107 0.38 -9.20 -10.56
C ILE A 107 0.71 -10.39 -11.47
N ASP A 108 0.82 -10.16 -12.78
CA ASP A 108 1.11 -11.22 -13.76
C ASP A 108 2.52 -11.76 -13.60
N TRP A 109 3.49 -10.90 -13.25
CA TRP A 109 4.83 -11.35 -12.90
C TRP A 109 4.84 -12.03 -11.54
N ILE A 110 4.15 -11.48 -10.52
CA ILE A 110 4.08 -12.10 -9.19
C ILE A 110 3.46 -13.50 -9.24
N ARG A 111 2.33 -13.70 -9.94
CA ARG A 111 1.68 -15.02 -10.06
C ARG A 111 2.58 -16.05 -10.73
N ARG A 112 3.35 -15.63 -11.75
CA ARG A 112 4.37 -16.47 -12.38
C ARG A 112 5.48 -16.84 -11.39
N TRP A 113 5.95 -15.86 -10.62
CA TRP A 113 6.96 -16.07 -9.59
C TRP A 113 6.49 -17.00 -8.47
N GLU A 114 5.29 -16.81 -7.93
CA GLU A 114 4.71 -17.69 -6.90
C GLU A 114 4.48 -19.13 -7.39
N ALA A 115 4.12 -19.31 -8.67
CA ALA A 115 4.02 -20.64 -9.26
C ALA A 115 5.40 -21.29 -9.43
N ALA A 116 6.40 -20.51 -9.86
CA ALA A 116 7.78 -20.97 -10.04
C ALA A 116 8.48 -21.35 -8.72
N THR A 117 8.12 -20.68 -7.61
CA THR A 117 8.62 -21.01 -6.28
C THR A 117 7.94 -22.24 -5.67
N GLY A 118 6.82 -22.68 -6.24
CA GLY A 118 5.97 -23.74 -5.71
C GLY A 118 5.05 -23.29 -4.58
N ALA A 119 4.99 -21.98 -4.28
CA ALA A 119 4.14 -21.43 -3.23
C ALA A 119 2.65 -21.47 -3.60
N THR A 120 2.34 -21.11 -4.85
CA THR A 120 0.96 -21.08 -5.37
C THR A 120 0.89 -21.90 -6.66
N PRO A 121 0.58 -23.20 -6.59
CA PRO A 121 0.45 -24.04 -7.78
C PRO A 121 -0.60 -23.47 -8.74
N SER A 122 -0.23 -23.26 -10.00
CA SER A 122 -1.12 -22.74 -11.04
C SER A 122 -1.10 -23.65 -12.26
N LYS A 123 -2.29 -23.98 -12.78
CA LYS A 123 -2.42 -24.73 -14.04
C LYS A 123 -1.93 -23.91 -15.24
N ASP A 124 -2.12 -22.60 -15.19
CA ASP A 124 -1.72 -21.68 -16.26
C ASP A 124 -0.19 -21.55 -16.36
N TYR A 125 0.52 -21.89 -15.28
CA TYR A 125 1.98 -21.81 -15.17
C TYR A 125 2.64 -23.15 -14.81
N ALA A 126 2.02 -24.29 -15.14
CA ALA A 126 2.47 -25.61 -14.66
C ALA A 126 3.93 -25.98 -15.02
N ASN A 127 4.49 -25.39 -16.08
CA ASN A 127 5.86 -25.67 -16.55
C ASN A 127 6.87 -24.58 -16.17
N ILE A 128 6.46 -23.55 -15.40
CA ILE A 128 7.36 -22.47 -15.02
C ILE A 128 8.30 -22.94 -13.91
N THR A 129 9.56 -22.55 -14.01
CA THR A 129 10.59 -22.80 -12.99
C THR A 129 11.29 -21.50 -12.65
N ILE A 130 11.95 -21.44 -11.49
CA ILE A 130 12.71 -20.24 -11.09
C ILE A 130 13.76 -19.85 -12.13
N SER A 131 14.43 -20.82 -12.73
CA SER A 131 15.46 -20.58 -13.76
C SER A 131 14.88 -20.04 -15.08
N SER A 132 13.57 -20.20 -15.30
CA SER A 132 12.88 -19.71 -16.49
C SER A 132 12.27 -18.30 -16.32
N LEU A 133 12.28 -17.76 -15.10
CA LEU A 133 11.83 -16.39 -14.85
C LEU A 133 12.86 -15.40 -15.35
N GLY A 134 12.38 -14.41 -16.10
CA GLY A 134 13.15 -13.22 -16.44
C GLY A 134 12.93 -12.08 -15.43
N PRO A 135 13.53 -10.91 -15.69
CA PRO A 135 13.36 -9.72 -14.87
C PRO A 135 11.89 -9.36 -14.65
N VAL A 136 11.62 -8.58 -13.60
CA VAL A 136 10.26 -8.07 -13.34
C VAL A 136 9.71 -7.34 -14.58
N ASP A 137 8.54 -7.77 -15.02
CA ASP A 137 7.83 -7.20 -16.16
C ASP A 137 6.62 -6.39 -15.69
N ASN A 138 6.78 -5.08 -15.68
CA ASN A 138 5.74 -4.10 -15.34
C ASN A 138 5.04 -3.51 -16.58
N SER A 139 5.34 -3.98 -17.80
CA SER A 139 4.74 -3.43 -19.02
C SER A 139 3.20 -3.48 -19.10
N PRO A 140 2.49 -4.47 -18.52
CA PRO A 140 1.02 -4.52 -18.59
C PRO A 140 0.29 -3.44 -17.80
N ILE A 141 0.96 -2.82 -16.81
CA ILE A 141 0.35 -1.87 -15.87
C ILE A 141 0.77 -0.41 -16.13
N VAL A 142 1.46 -0.14 -17.24
CA VAL A 142 1.89 1.21 -17.61
C VAL A 142 1.40 1.60 -19.00
N HIS A 143 1.32 2.91 -19.25
CA HIS A 143 1.12 3.41 -20.60
C HIS A 143 2.31 3.03 -21.50
N PRO A 144 2.07 2.58 -22.75
CA PRO A 144 3.12 2.15 -23.67
C PRO A 144 4.24 3.19 -23.83
N GLY A 145 5.49 2.76 -23.68
CA GLY A 145 6.67 3.62 -23.83
C GLY A 145 6.90 4.61 -22.68
N SER A 146 6.25 4.42 -21.52
CA SER A 146 6.40 5.29 -20.36
C SER A 146 6.56 4.51 -19.05
N GLN A 147 6.87 5.21 -17.96
CA GLN A 147 6.83 4.68 -16.59
C GLN A 147 5.54 5.12 -15.85
N ARG A 148 4.56 5.66 -16.58
CA ARG A 148 3.31 6.14 -16.00
C ARG A 148 2.33 4.97 -15.88
N LEU A 149 1.87 4.71 -14.66
CA LEU A 149 0.83 3.72 -14.40
C LEU A 149 -0.45 4.02 -15.19
N LEU A 150 -1.14 2.96 -15.60
CA LEU A 150 -2.51 3.06 -16.05
C LEU A 150 -3.40 3.57 -14.90
N PRO A 151 -4.49 4.29 -15.18
CA PRO A 151 -5.44 4.69 -14.14
C PRO A 151 -6.19 3.46 -13.60
N ASP A 152 -6.78 3.62 -12.40
CA ASP A 152 -7.75 2.69 -11.82
C ASP A 152 -7.26 1.26 -11.56
N LEU A 153 -5.94 1.05 -11.46
CA LEU A 153 -5.39 -0.25 -11.05
C LEU A 153 -5.68 -0.55 -9.58
N GLU A 154 -6.01 -1.81 -9.30
CA GLU A 154 -6.38 -2.31 -7.98
C GLU A 154 -5.25 -3.12 -7.33
N LEU A 155 -4.97 -2.83 -6.05
CA LEU A 155 -3.98 -3.57 -5.26
C LEU A 155 -4.40 -5.03 -5.08
N ASN A 156 -3.46 -5.95 -5.26
CA ASN A 156 -3.61 -7.42 -5.27
C ASN A 156 -4.40 -8.00 -6.45
N ALA A 157 -5.10 -7.17 -7.23
CA ALA A 157 -5.80 -7.59 -8.44
C ALA A 157 -4.95 -7.37 -9.69
N ASP A 158 -4.31 -6.20 -9.82
CA ASP A 158 -3.48 -5.79 -10.97
C ASP A 158 -1.99 -5.66 -10.63
N TYR A 159 -1.68 -5.32 -9.38
CA TYR A 159 -0.30 -5.17 -8.90
C TYR A 159 -0.17 -5.53 -7.42
N GLN A 160 1.06 -5.80 -6.99
CA GLN A 160 1.43 -5.82 -5.58
C GLN A 160 2.48 -4.73 -5.30
N ILE A 161 2.67 -4.40 -4.02
CA ILE A 161 3.72 -3.48 -3.59
C ILE A 161 4.66 -4.23 -2.67
N VAL A 162 5.97 -4.09 -2.92
CA VAL A 162 7.02 -4.72 -2.14
C VAL A 162 7.99 -3.66 -1.60
N PRO A 163 8.60 -3.86 -0.43
CA PRO A 163 9.63 -2.94 0.07
C PRO A 163 10.89 -3.01 -0.79
N ASP A 164 11.71 -1.95 -0.74
CA ASP A 164 13.00 -1.85 -1.45
C ASP A 164 13.89 -3.09 -1.25
N ALA A 165 13.97 -3.61 -0.04
CA ALA A 165 14.73 -4.83 0.26
C ALA A 165 14.25 -6.08 -0.51
N ALA A 166 12.94 -6.22 -0.74
CA ALA A 166 12.39 -7.33 -1.53
C ALA A 166 12.57 -7.10 -3.02
N TRP A 167 12.43 -5.85 -3.47
CA TRP A 167 12.72 -5.44 -4.83
C TRP A 167 14.17 -5.74 -5.23
N ASP A 168 15.13 -5.40 -4.37
CA ASP A 168 16.55 -5.71 -4.55
C ASP A 168 16.80 -7.20 -4.74
N LYS A 169 16.05 -8.06 -4.03
CA LYS A 169 16.14 -9.50 -4.21
C LYS A 169 15.62 -9.94 -5.58
N PHE A 170 14.50 -9.38 -6.05
CA PHE A 170 14.03 -9.66 -7.40
C PHE A 170 15.04 -9.23 -8.47
N VAL A 171 15.63 -8.05 -8.32
CA VAL A 171 16.67 -7.56 -9.25
C VAL A 171 17.91 -8.46 -9.21
N GLN A 172 18.33 -8.87 -8.01
CA GLN A 172 19.48 -9.75 -7.82
C GLN A 172 19.26 -11.14 -8.44
N TRP A 173 18.07 -11.72 -8.29
CA TRP A 173 17.78 -13.09 -8.73
C TRP A 173 17.37 -13.18 -10.20
N TYR A 174 16.62 -12.21 -10.69
CA TYR A 174 15.96 -12.29 -12.00
C TYR A 174 16.47 -11.24 -13.00
N GLY A 175 17.31 -10.31 -12.56
CA GLY A 175 17.92 -9.29 -13.41
C GLY A 175 17.21 -7.94 -13.37
N GLN A 176 17.80 -6.97 -14.07
CA GLN A 176 17.32 -5.58 -14.09
C GLN A 176 16.01 -5.45 -14.90
N PRO A 177 14.93 -4.92 -14.30
CA PRO A 177 13.68 -4.70 -15.00
C PRO A 177 13.78 -3.52 -15.96
N GLN A 178 13.06 -3.61 -17.07
CA GLN A 178 12.99 -2.50 -18.03
C GLN A 178 12.24 -1.28 -17.46
N ILE A 179 11.25 -1.53 -16.59
CA ILE A 179 10.38 -0.51 -15.99
C ILE A 179 10.34 -0.72 -14.47
N SER A 180 11.06 0.13 -13.75
CA SER A 180 10.99 0.23 -12.30
C SER A 180 9.94 1.26 -11.89
N LEU A 181 9.12 0.94 -10.89
CA LEU A 181 8.02 1.79 -10.43
C LEU A 181 8.16 2.07 -8.92
N PRO A 182 9.16 2.87 -8.52
CA PRO A 182 9.33 3.26 -7.12
C PRO A 182 8.19 4.19 -6.67
N ARG A 183 7.79 4.06 -5.42
CA ARG A 183 6.78 4.87 -4.73
C ARG A 183 7.22 5.17 -3.32
N GLU A 184 6.89 6.38 -2.89
CA GLU A 184 7.19 6.86 -1.55
C GLU A 184 6.09 6.45 -0.58
N VAL A 185 6.47 6.07 0.64
CA VAL A 185 5.56 5.90 1.76
C VAL A 185 5.23 7.28 2.33
N ILE A 186 3.94 7.61 2.37
CA ILE A 186 3.43 8.87 2.89
C ILE A 186 2.56 8.64 4.12
N THR A 187 2.45 9.65 4.97
CA THR A 187 1.43 9.68 6.02
C THR A 187 0.36 10.68 5.66
N TYR A 188 -0.84 10.19 5.39
CA TYR A 188 -2.00 11.00 5.03
C TYR A 188 -3.11 10.77 6.06
N SER A 189 -3.52 11.83 6.77
CA SER A 189 -4.61 11.74 7.77
C SER A 189 -4.34 10.74 8.91
N ASN A 190 -3.08 10.66 9.38
CA ASN A 190 -2.61 9.71 10.39
C ASN A 190 -2.61 8.23 9.93
N GLU A 191 -2.80 7.97 8.65
CA GLU A 191 -2.64 6.66 8.04
C GLU A 191 -1.36 6.66 7.20
N THR A 192 -0.47 5.70 7.45
CA THR A 192 0.75 5.51 6.66
C THR A 192 0.47 4.52 5.54
N ARG A 193 0.76 4.92 4.30
CA ARG A 193 0.48 4.14 3.08
C ARG A 193 1.51 4.46 2.00
N VAL A 194 1.63 3.60 1.01
CA VAL A 194 2.40 3.90 -0.21
C VAL A 194 1.59 4.82 -1.12
N GLU A 195 2.16 5.92 -1.58
CA GLU A 195 1.52 6.85 -2.53
C GLU A 195 1.59 6.30 -3.95
N VAL A 196 0.67 5.40 -4.32
CA VAL A 196 0.66 4.77 -5.64
C VAL A 196 0.44 5.78 -6.78
N TYR A 197 -0.46 6.75 -6.57
CA TYR A 197 -0.75 7.82 -7.50
C TYR A 197 -0.55 9.16 -6.82
N PRO A 198 0.60 9.83 -7.06
CA PRO A 198 0.81 11.18 -6.55
C PRO A 198 -0.20 12.18 -7.14
N PRO A 199 -0.56 13.24 -6.40
CA PRO A 199 -1.37 14.33 -6.91
C PRO A 199 -0.85 14.91 -8.23
N VAL A 200 -1.76 15.11 -9.19
CA VAL A 200 -1.48 15.79 -10.45
C VAL A 200 -2.25 17.11 -10.51
N PHE A 201 -1.52 18.21 -10.62
CA PHE A 201 -2.03 19.56 -10.74
C PHE A 201 -1.99 20.02 -12.19
N ARG A 202 -3.03 20.71 -12.65
CA ARG A 202 -3.02 21.35 -13.97
C ARG A 202 -2.58 22.80 -13.85
N VAL A 203 -1.70 23.25 -14.73
CA VAL A 203 -1.11 24.59 -14.68
C VAL A 203 -1.57 25.38 -15.90
N TYR A 204 -2.13 26.57 -15.65
CA TYR A 204 -2.65 27.43 -16.70
C TYR A 204 -2.07 28.85 -16.56
N PRO A 205 -1.37 29.37 -17.57
CA PRO A 205 -1.01 30.78 -17.60
C PRO A 205 -2.27 31.65 -17.78
N LEU A 206 -2.32 32.80 -17.09
CA LEU A 206 -3.39 33.78 -17.29
C LEU A 206 -3.26 34.43 -18.68
N LEU A 207 -4.36 34.51 -19.43
CA LEU A 207 -4.39 35.19 -20.71
C LEU A 207 -4.47 36.73 -20.56
N PRO A 208 -3.87 37.50 -21.50
CA PRO A 208 -3.16 37.03 -22.69
C PRO A 208 -1.76 36.52 -22.35
N SER A 209 -1.45 35.30 -22.79
CA SER A 209 -0.13 34.66 -22.64
C SER A 209 0.14 33.77 -23.85
N THR A 210 1.41 33.66 -24.24
CA THR A 210 1.88 32.74 -25.28
C THR A 210 2.32 31.39 -24.71
N LEU A 211 2.34 31.24 -23.38
CA LEU A 211 2.73 30.01 -22.71
C LEU A 211 1.59 28.98 -22.83
N ALA A 212 1.96 27.71 -22.97
CA ALA A 212 1.00 26.62 -23.03
C ALA A 212 0.63 26.13 -21.62
N PRO A 213 -0.61 25.67 -21.39
CA PRO A 213 -0.96 24.91 -20.19
C PRO A 213 -0.09 23.66 -20.05
N SER A 214 0.11 23.22 -18.81
CA SER A 214 0.93 22.07 -18.46
C SER A 214 0.33 21.32 -17.28
N HIS A 215 1.04 20.32 -16.77
CA HIS A 215 0.68 19.61 -15.54
C HIS A 215 1.92 19.35 -14.68
N VAL A 216 1.70 19.16 -13.38
CA VAL A 216 2.74 18.85 -12.40
C VAL A 216 2.26 17.70 -11.53
N GLU A 217 2.99 16.59 -11.56
CA GLU A 217 2.85 15.49 -10.61
C GLU A 217 3.80 15.72 -9.43
N ILE A 218 3.32 15.63 -8.19
CA ILE A 218 4.07 16.02 -6.99
C ILE A 218 3.68 15.17 -5.78
N SER A 219 4.62 14.88 -4.87
CA SER A 219 4.37 14.05 -3.69
C SER A 219 3.41 14.75 -2.73
N SER A 220 2.53 14.02 -2.06
CA SER A 220 1.69 14.59 -0.99
C SER A 220 2.51 15.15 0.18
N LEU A 221 3.77 14.72 0.35
CA LEU A 221 4.67 15.19 1.40
C LEU A 221 5.38 16.50 1.03
N ASP A 222 5.39 16.87 -0.26
CA ASP A 222 5.98 18.12 -0.71
C ASP A 222 5.22 19.33 -0.16
N ASN A 223 5.92 20.47 -0.10
CA ASN A 223 5.34 21.74 0.30
C ASN A 223 4.68 22.45 -0.89
N LEU A 224 3.72 23.32 -0.58
CA LEU A 224 3.10 24.22 -1.55
C LEU A 224 4.10 25.15 -2.27
N SER A 225 5.21 25.52 -1.62
CA SER A 225 6.31 26.26 -2.25
C SER A 225 6.96 25.45 -3.38
N THR A 226 7.18 24.15 -3.17
CA THR A 226 7.69 23.23 -4.20
C THR A 226 6.70 23.13 -5.36
N LEU A 227 5.39 23.02 -5.07
CA LEU A 227 4.35 23.03 -6.11
C LEU A 227 4.41 24.31 -6.96
N ALA A 228 4.48 25.48 -6.31
CA ALA A 228 4.56 26.76 -7.00
C ALA A 228 5.80 26.87 -7.91
N ALA A 229 6.97 26.44 -7.43
CA ALA A 229 8.20 26.42 -8.21
C ALA A 229 8.11 25.47 -9.42
N ARG A 230 7.59 24.24 -9.21
CA ARG A 230 7.43 23.26 -10.29
C ARG A 230 6.39 23.67 -11.31
N ALA A 231 5.33 24.35 -10.90
CA ALA A 231 4.32 24.91 -11.80
C ALA A 231 4.90 26.00 -12.70
N ALA A 232 5.75 26.88 -12.15
CA ALA A 232 6.45 27.87 -12.97
C ALA A 232 7.40 27.26 -13.98
N ALA A 233 8.17 26.26 -13.55
CA ALA A 233 9.07 25.53 -14.43
C ALA A 233 8.33 24.76 -15.53
N SER A 234 7.17 24.16 -15.23
CA SER A 234 6.44 23.30 -16.18
C SER A 234 5.84 24.03 -17.38
N ILE A 235 5.59 25.34 -17.25
CA ILE A 235 5.17 26.22 -18.36
C ILE A 235 6.33 27.06 -18.90
N GLN A 236 7.56 26.79 -18.46
CA GLN A 236 8.78 27.51 -18.87
C GLN A 236 8.72 29.01 -18.58
N LEU A 237 8.15 29.41 -17.44
CA LEU A 237 8.12 30.80 -17.04
C LEU A 237 9.53 31.28 -16.65
N THR A 238 10.03 32.31 -17.32
CA THR A 238 11.35 32.91 -17.05
C THR A 238 11.31 34.07 -16.06
N ASP A 239 10.13 34.66 -15.86
CA ASP A 239 9.93 35.74 -14.91
C ASP A 239 10.00 35.22 -13.47
N THR A 240 10.81 35.86 -12.63
CA THR A 240 10.93 35.51 -11.21
C THR A 240 9.84 36.16 -10.37
N ASN A 241 9.14 37.17 -10.91
CA ASN A 241 8.03 37.82 -10.22
C ASN A 241 6.70 37.25 -10.73
N TYR A 242 6.21 36.23 -10.03
CA TYR A 242 4.94 35.58 -10.32
C TYR A 242 4.18 35.23 -9.05
N ARG A 243 2.87 35.06 -9.18
CA ARG A 243 1.99 34.55 -8.14
C ARG A 243 1.26 33.33 -8.63
N VAL A 244 1.19 32.32 -7.77
CA VAL A 244 0.48 31.08 -8.03
C VAL A 244 -0.83 31.09 -7.25
N TRP A 245 -1.94 30.84 -7.92
CA TRP A 245 -3.26 30.77 -7.30
C TRP A 245 -3.92 29.45 -7.61
N ASN A 246 -4.56 28.86 -6.61
CA ASN A 246 -5.50 27.77 -6.82
C ASN A 246 -6.86 28.32 -7.26
N LEU A 247 -7.43 27.73 -8.32
CA LEU A 247 -8.80 28.01 -8.75
C LEU A 247 -9.78 26.90 -8.32
N PRO A 248 -11.07 27.24 -8.14
CA PRO A 248 -12.11 26.25 -7.95
C PRO A 248 -12.12 25.21 -9.09
N ALA A 249 -12.37 23.95 -8.74
CA ALA A 249 -12.45 22.85 -9.71
C ALA A 249 -13.56 23.05 -10.77
N THR A 250 -14.54 23.92 -10.49
CA THR A 250 -15.64 24.28 -11.40
C THR A 250 -15.28 25.32 -12.46
N THR A 251 -14.04 25.84 -12.45
CA THR A 251 -13.61 26.86 -13.41
C THR A 251 -13.55 26.26 -14.82
N ASN A 252 -14.22 26.87 -15.80
CA ASN A 252 -14.08 26.48 -17.21
C ASN A 252 -12.69 26.92 -17.73
N VAL A 253 -11.96 25.99 -18.34
CA VAL A 253 -10.59 26.21 -18.82
C VAL A 253 -10.40 25.86 -20.29
N ASP A 254 -11.48 25.54 -21.00
CA ASP A 254 -11.43 25.03 -22.38
C ASP A 254 -10.79 26.04 -23.35
N ASN A 255 -10.99 27.33 -23.09
CA ASN A 255 -10.48 28.44 -23.89
C ASN A 255 -9.35 29.22 -23.19
N GLY A 256 -8.66 28.56 -22.24
CA GLY A 256 -7.73 29.21 -21.32
C GLY A 256 -8.47 30.04 -20.25
N ILE A 257 -7.70 30.73 -19.42
CA ILE A 257 -8.25 31.49 -18.28
C ILE A 257 -7.99 32.97 -18.50
N ARG A 258 -9.03 33.79 -18.50
CA ARG A 258 -8.96 35.26 -18.57
C ARG A 258 -9.35 35.87 -17.22
N PRO A 259 -8.95 37.12 -16.95
CA PRO A 259 -9.37 37.81 -15.72
C PRO A 259 -10.89 37.89 -15.54
N THR A 260 -11.64 37.94 -16.64
CA THR A 260 -13.11 38.00 -16.65
C THR A 260 -13.77 36.70 -16.19
N ASP A 261 -13.06 35.58 -16.26
CA ASP A 261 -13.60 34.26 -15.94
C ASP A 261 -13.49 33.96 -14.43
N ILE A 262 -12.78 34.82 -13.69
CA ILE A 262 -12.46 34.63 -12.28
C ILE A 262 -13.51 35.33 -11.41
N VAL A 263 -14.23 34.55 -10.61
CA VAL A 263 -15.14 35.08 -9.59
C VAL A 263 -14.31 35.80 -8.52
N ARG A 264 -14.67 37.04 -8.20
CA ARG A 264 -13.96 37.82 -7.17
C ARG A 264 -13.99 37.07 -5.83
N GLY A 265 -12.80 36.88 -5.25
CA GLY A 265 -12.62 36.20 -3.96
C GLY A 265 -12.61 34.67 -4.02
N SER A 266 -12.69 34.06 -5.22
CA SER A 266 -12.62 32.60 -5.36
C SER A 266 -11.20 32.03 -5.43
N LEU A 267 -10.19 32.89 -5.65
CA LEU A 267 -8.80 32.47 -5.75
C LEU A 267 -8.17 32.29 -4.37
N LEU A 268 -7.43 31.20 -4.21
CA LEU A 268 -6.59 30.95 -3.02
C LEU A 268 -5.12 31.13 -3.41
N LEU A 269 -4.45 32.10 -2.80
CA LEU A 269 -3.02 32.32 -3.05
C LEU A 269 -2.22 31.13 -2.52
N ILE A 270 -1.26 30.66 -3.31
CA ILE A 270 -0.22 29.73 -2.87
C ILE A 270 1.07 30.53 -2.63
N PRO A 271 1.46 30.77 -1.35
CA PRO A 271 2.68 31.51 -1.06
C PRO A 271 3.92 30.76 -1.51
N SER A 272 4.88 31.49 -2.08
CA SER A 272 6.15 30.94 -2.58
C SER A 272 7.05 30.38 -1.47
N ASP A 273 6.85 30.79 -0.22
CA ASP A 273 7.58 30.35 0.97
C ASP A 273 6.79 29.36 1.84
N SER A 274 5.59 28.96 1.39
CA SER A 274 4.68 28.10 2.15
C SER A 274 5.34 26.79 2.57
N LYS A 275 5.19 26.45 3.85
CA LYS A 275 5.59 25.18 4.47
C LYS A 275 4.40 24.23 4.67
N VAL A 276 3.22 24.61 4.15
CA VAL A 276 2.04 23.74 4.18
C VAL A 276 2.28 22.59 3.21
N ARG A 277 2.05 21.36 3.67
CA ARG A 277 2.14 20.17 2.84
C ARG A 277 0.98 20.08 1.87
N ILE A 278 1.22 19.44 0.73
CA ILE A 278 0.20 19.21 -0.30
C ILE A 278 -0.94 18.35 0.24
N SER A 279 -0.65 17.36 1.09
CA SER A 279 -1.66 16.56 1.80
C SER A 279 -2.68 17.40 2.60
N ASP A 280 -2.22 18.48 3.22
CA ASP A 280 -3.06 19.33 4.06
C ASP A 280 -3.83 20.32 3.19
N PHE A 281 -3.21 20.78 2.11
CA PHE A 281 -3.84 21.65 1.15
C PHE A 281 -5.01 20.99 0.41
N ILE A 282 -4.86 19.74 -0.05
CA ILE A 282 -5.92 19.01 -0.76
C ILE A 282 -7.17 18.87 0.14
N LYS A 283 -6.98 18.56 1.43
CA LYS A 283 -8.09 18.53 2.39
C LYS A 283 -8.77 19.88 2.52
N ILE A 284 -8.00 20.97 2.60
CA ILE A 284 -8.53 22.33 2.70
C ILE A 284 -9.31 22.69 1.42
N SER A 285 -8.81 22.33 0.24
CA SER A 285 -9.53 22.57 -1.01
C SER A 285 -10.81 21.74 -1.13
N ASP A 286 -10.85 20.51 -0.61
CA ASP A 286 -12.08 19.70 -0.61
C ASP A 286 -13.17 20.31 0.30
N ILE A 287 -12.76 21.07 1.32
CA ILE A 287 -13.65 21.82 2.21
C ILE A 287 -14.15 23.12 1.54
N LEU A 288 -13.43 23.64 0.55
CA LEU A 288 -13.70 24.91 -0.12
C LEU A 288 -13.85 24.73 -1.66
N PRO A 289 -15.04 24.71 -2.27
CA PRO A 289 -16.34 24.11 -1.97
C PRO A 289 -16.48 22.72 -2.64
N ARG A 290 -17.24 21.82 -2.01
CA ARG A 290 -17.60 20.48 -2.54
C ARG A 290 -18.21 20.56 -3.95
N LEU A 291 -17.63 19.84 -4.91
CA LEU A 291 -18.28 18.96 -5.91
C LEU A 291 -17.21 18.33 -6.85
N SER A 292 -17.32 17.01 -7.03
CA SER A 292 -16.73 16.16 -8.08
C SER A 292 -15.36 15.51 -7.81
N LEU A 293 -15.40 14.17 -7.78
CA LEU A 293 -14.30 13.23 -7.95
C LEU A 293 -13.74 13.34 -9.37
N SER A 294 -12.84 14.28 -9.65
CA SER A 294 -11.90 14.22 -10.78
C SER A 294 -10.86 15.33 -10.64
N SER A 295 -9.59 14.94 -10.48
CA SER A 295 -8.35 15.76 -10.56
C SER A 295 -8.49 17.25 -10.17
N PRO A 296 -8.33 17.65 -8.89
CA PRO A 296 -8.53 19.02 -8.51
C PRO A 296 -7.23 19.84 -8.61
N ILE A 297 -7.44 21.15 -8.83
CA ILE A 297 -6.54 22.30 -8.61
C ILE A 297 -5.76 22.73 -9.86
N LEU A 298 -6.33 23.77 -10.45
CA LEU A 298 -5.77 24.61 -11.49
C LEU A 298 -4.85 25.62 -10.82
N LEU A 299 -3.64 25.80 -11.35
CA LEU A 299 -2.72 26.85 -10.91
C LEU A 299 -2.75 28.00 -11.92
N LEU A 300 -3.26 29.16 -11.50
CA LEU A 300 -3.15 30.40 -12.25
C LEU A 300 -1.84 31.08 -11.91
N MET A 301 -1.09 31.45 -12.95
CA MET A 301 0.10 32.28 -12.79
C MET A 301 -0.13 33.69 -13.32
N MET A 302 0.07 34.67 -12.44
CA MET A 302 -0.05 36.10 -12.74
C MET A 302 1.26 36.83 -12.43
N ARG A 303 1.54 37.90 -13.18
CA ARG A 303 2.44 38.97 -12.74
C ARG A 303 1.80 39.81 -11.64
#